data_AF-A0A964XCY4-F1
#
_entry.id   AF-A0A964XCY4-F1
#
_cell.length_a   1.000
_cell.length_b   1.000
_cell.length_c   1.000
_cell.angle_alpha   90.00
_cell.angle_beta   90.00
_cell.angle_gamma   90.00
#
_symmetry.space_group_name_H-M   'P 1'
#
loop_
_entity.id
_entity.type
_entity.pdbx_description
1 polymer ?
#
loop_
_entity_poly.entity_id
_entity_poly.type
_entity_poly.pdbx_seq_one_letter_code
_entity_poly.pdbx_strand_id
1 'polypeptide(L)'
;MVHALAAAALLGEPEATRANLRVGDWACRVVQRRLRRGLWAHSVAAGLALLVLAGALGFQGSRLAASVTSQRQVCRQAWATLYPDTPSPIDVEGRLMSDLSRERGVRHGDGQAPIHEPALGLLRDLVAALPREVPVQVRQLDIGEGVSVVQGEARTHGEVEQMAAQLANDAGVAVQPASTERTDHGTVRFTIRLEREGMSNG
;
A
#
# COMPACT_ATOMS: atom_id res chain seq x y z
N MET A 1 20.89 22.40 -58.75
CA MET A 1 21.15 20.98 -59.10
C MET A 1 19.93 20.34 -59.78
N VAL A 2 19.27 21.05 -60.69
CA VAL A 2 18.01 20.61 -61.37
C VAL A 2 18.23 20.39 -62.88
N HIS A 3 19.37 20.84 -63.42
CA HIS A 3 19.65 20.76 -64.86
C HIS A 3 20.29 19.44 -65.34
N ALA A 4 20.75 18.56 -64.45
CA ALA A 4 21.33 17.27 -64.85
C ALA A 4 20.27 16.18 -65.16
N LEU A 5 19.05 16.33 -64.66
CA LEU A 5 17.96 15.35 -64.86
C LEU A 5 17.23 15.53 -66.20
N ALA A 6 17.33 16.69 -66.84
CA ALA A 6 16.68 16.94 -68.14
C ALA A 6 17.46 16.35 -69.32
N ALA A 7 18.77 16.17 -69.19
CA ALA A 7 19.63 15.65 -70.27
C ALA A 7 19.54 14.13 -70.45
N ALA A 8 19.26 13.38 -69.38
CA ALA A 8 19.13 11.92 -69.43
C ALA A 8 17.81 11.44 -70.07
N ALA A 9 16.81 12.32 -70.22
CA ALA A 9 15.52 11.98 -70.84
C ALA A 9 15.53 12.11 -72.38
N LEU A 10 16.55 12.76 -72.96
CA LEU A 10 16.67 13.02 -74.40
C LEU A 10 17.53 11.98 -75.14
N LEU A 11 18.26 11.13 -74.42
CA LEU A 11 19.06 10.02 -74.97
C LEU A 11 18.26 8.72 -74.77
N GLY A 12 17.57 8.31 -75.83
CA GLY A 12 16.55 7.27 -75.82
C GLY A 12 16.98 5.92 -75.28
N GLU A 13 16.59 5.65 -74.03
CA GLU A 13 16.45 4.31 -73.45
C GLU A 13 14.94 4.08 -73.19
N PRO A 14 14.21 3.41 -74.08
CA PRO A 14 12.76 3.26 -73.97
C PRO A 14 12.28 2.19 -72.97
N GLU A 15 13.16 1.52 -72.22
CA GLU A 15 12.78 0.34 -71.41
C GLU A 15 12.90 0.49 -69.88
N ALA A 16 13.49 1.57 -69.34
CA ALA A 16 13.81 1.65 -67.90
C ALA A 16 12.92 2.57 -67.04
N THR A 17 11.78 3.05 -67.55
CA THR A 17 10.93 3.98 -66.79
C THR A 17 9.44 3.65 -66.86
N ARG A 18 9.10 2.37 -66.72
CA ARG A 18 7.83 2.03 -66.04
C ARG A 18 7.99 2.26 -64.54
N ALA A 19 8.13 3.52 -64.14
CA ALA A 19 7.83 3.93 -62.79
C ALA A 19 6.34 3.66 -62.59
N ASN A 20 6.04 2.48 -62.05
CA ASN A 20 4.69 2.05 -61.72
C ASN A 20 4.22 2.91 -60.54
N LEU A 21 3.85 4.16 -60.83
CA LEU A 21 3.31 5.13 -59.88
C LEU A 21 1.86 4.74 -59.60
N ARG A 22 1.66 3.55 -59.04
CA ARG A 22 0.37 3.21 -58.45
C ARG A 22 0.20 4.15 -57.26
N VAL A 23 -0.75 5.07 -57.39
CA VAL A 23 -1.08 6.09 -56.37
C VAL A 23 -1.30 5.45 -54.98
N GLY A 24 -1.70 4.18 -54.93
CA GLY A 24 -1.82 3.39 -53.69
C GLY A 24 -0.52 3.03 -52.97
N ASP A 25 0.62 2.88 -53.66
CA ASP A 25 1.88 2.43 -53.05
C ASP A 25 2.57 3.52 -52.20
N TRP A 26 2.28 4.79 -52.49
CA TRP A 26 2.73 5.92 -51.68
C TRP A 26 1.88 6.09 -50.42
N ALA A 27 0.55 5.94 -50.55
CA ALA A 27 -0.37 5.99 -49.41
C ALA A 27 -0.08 4.86 -48.40
N CYS A 28 0.14 3.63 -48.88
CA CYS A 28 0.43 2.47 -48.03
C CYS A 28 1.73 2.66 -47.23
N ARG A 29 2.81 3.15 -47.86
CA ARG A 29 4.11 3.40 -47.19
C ARG A 29 4.10 4.55 -46.18
N VAL A 30 3.23 5.55 -46.36
CA VAL A 30 3.07 6.64 -45.38
C VAL A 30 2.25 6.18 -44.18
N VAL A 31 1.16 5.44 -44.40
CA VAL A 31 0.34 4.85 -43.34
C VAL A 31 1.14 3.84 -42.52
N GLN A 32 1.91 2.97 -43.17
CA GLN A 32 2.77 1.99 -42.49
C GLN A 32 3.87 2.66 -41.65
N ARG A 33 4.44 3.78 -42.11
CA ARG A 33 5.42 4.56 -41.33
C ARG A 33 4.79 5.25 -40.13
N ARG A 34 3.56 5.77 -40.24
CA ARG A 34 2.84 6.36 -39.09
C ARG A 34 2.46 5.29 -38.06
N LEU A 35 1.96 4.14 -38.49
CA LEU A 35 1.64 3.00 -37.62
C LEU A 35 2.89 2.50 -36.89
N ARG A 36 4.02 2.28 -37.58
CA ARG A 36 5.27 1.83 -36.94
C ARG A 36 5.84 2.83 -35.95
N ARG A 37 5.76 4.14 -36.25
CA ARG A 37 6.18 5.19 -35.30
C ARG A 37 5.27 5.25 -34.08
N GLY A 38 3.95 5.10 -34.28
CA GLY A 38 2.99 5.00 -33.20
C GLY A 38 3.31 3.82 -32.28
N LEU A 39 3.47 2.62 -32.83
CA LEU A 39 3.78 1.41 -32.05
C LEU A 39 5.10 1.54 -31.26
N TRP A 40 6.14 2.11 -31.86
CA TRP A 40 7.41 2.35 -31.16
C TRP A 40 7.26 3.33 -29.99
N ALA A 41 6.50 4.41 -30.16
CA ALA A 41 6.24 5.37 -29.09
C ALA A 41 5.51 4.71 -27.91
N HIS A 42 4.50 3.88 -28.19
CA HIS A 42 3.77 3.16 -27.14
C HIS A 42 4.64 2.10 -26.44
N SER A 43 5.50 1.39 -27.17
CA SER A 43 6.41 0.41 -26.55
C SER A 43 7.45 1.08 -25.64
N VAL A 44 7.96 2.26 -26.03
CA VAL A 44 8.89 3.03 -25.19
C VAL A 44 8.19 3.54 -23.94
N ALA A 45 6.96 4.07 -24.09
CA ALA A 45 6.16 4.53 -22.95
C ALA A 45 5.83 3.38 -21.98
N ALA A 46 5.46 2.20 -22.49
CA ALA A 46 5.21 1.02 -21.68
C ALA A 46 6.47 0.54 -20.96
N GLY A 47 7.62 0.55 -21.63
CA GLY A 47 8.91 0.21 -21.02
C GLY A 47 9.30 1.17 -19.89
N LEU A 48 9.12 2.47 -20.10
CA LEU A 48 9.34 3.49 -19.06
C LEU A 48 8.39 3.30 -17.87
N ALA A 49 7.11 3.03 -18.12
CA ALA A 49 6.14 2.77 -17.06
C ALA A 49 6.52 1.54 -16.21
N LEU A 50 6.99 0.46 -16.84
CA LEU A 50 7.47 -0.72 -16.12
C LEU A 50 8.72 -0.43 -15.29
N LEU A 51 9.66 0.36 -15.81
CA LEU A 51 10.86 0.75 -15.07
C LEU A 51 10.51 1.61 -13.85
N VAL A 52 9.59 2.56 -13.99
CA VAL A 52 9.10 3.38 -12.88
C VAL A 52 8.43 2.50 -11.83
N LEU A 53 7.58 1.56 -12.25
CA LEU A 53 6.89 0.64 -11.34
C LEU A 53 7.89 -0.26 -10.59
N ALA A 54 8.85 -0.84 -11.29
CA ALA A 54 9.91 -1.66 -10.69
C ALA A 54 10.76 -0.85 -9.71
N GLY A 55 11.10 0.39 -10.06
CA GLY A 55 11.81 1.31 -9.18
C GLY A 55 11.01 1.66 -7.92
N ALA A 56 9.72 1.94 -8.06
CA ALA A 56 8.84 2.25 -6.94
C ALA A 56 8.69 1.06 -5.97
N LEU A 57 8.50 -0.15 -6.51
CA LEU A 57 8.41 -1.38 -5.71
C LEU A 57 9.73 -1.69 -5.02
N GLY A 58 10.87 -1.53 -5.71
CA GLY A 58 12.19 -1.72 -5.11
C GLY A 58 12.48 -0.71 -4.00
N PHE A 59 12.09 0.54 -4.19
CA PHE A 59 12.24 1.59 -3.18
C PHE A 59 11.37 1.35 -1.95
N GLN A 60 10.11 0.92 -2.13
CA GLN A 60 9.28 0.53 -0.99
C GLN A 60 9.84 -0.69 -0.27
N GLY A 61 10.27 -1.72 -1.02
CA GLY A 61 10.86 -2.92 -0.45
C GLY A 61 12.10 -2.62 0.41
N SER A 62 12.97 -1.73 -0.04
CA SER A 62 14.16 -1.34 0.73
C SER A 62 13.83 -0.54 1.99
N ARG A 63 12.80 0.33 1.95
CA ARG A 63 12.33 1.03 3.15
C ARG A 63 11.76 0.08 4.19
N LEU A 64 10.95 -0.90 3.76
CA LEU A 64 10.41 -1.92 4.67
C LEU A 64 11.53 -2.80 5.25
N ALA A 65 12.48 -3.22 4.43
CA ALA A 65 13.63 -3.99 4.89
C ALA A 65 14.44 -3.21 5.95
N ALA A 66 14.67 -1.90 5.72
CA ALA A 66 15.34 -1.04 6.68
C ALA A 66 14.60 -0.96 8.03
N SER A 67 13.28 -0.83 8.03
CA SER A 67 12.49 -0.83 9.27
C SER A 67 12.53 -2.16 10.02
N VAL A 68 12.50 -3.29 9.31
CA VAL A 68 12.62 -4.61 9.96
C VAL A 68 13.99 -4.79 10.58
N THR A 69 15.05 -4.33 9.90
CA THR A 69 16.41 -4.40 10.47
C THR A 69 16.58 -3.53 11.70
N SER A 70 16.00 -2.33 11.74
CA SER A 70 16.09 -1.46 12.91
C SER A 70 15.35 -2.03 14.11
N GLN A 71 14.15 -2.59 13.92
CA GLN A 71 13.40 -3.25 15.00
C GLN A 71 14.14 -4.48 15.55
N ARG A 72 14.74 -5.30 14.69
CA ARG A 72 15.58 -6.43 15.12
C ARG A 72 16.77 -5.97 15.95
N GLN A 73 17.38 -4.84 15.58
CA GLN A 73 18.49 -4.27 16.34
C GLN A 73 18.05 -3.80 17.72
N VAL A 74 16.87 -3.16 17.82
CA VAL A 74 16.27 -2.77 19.11
C VAL A 74 16.04 -3.99 20.01
N CYS A 75 15.47 -5.08 19.47
CA CYS A 75 15.24 -6.31 20.24
C CYS A 75 16.55 -6.94 20.74
N ARG A 76 17.60 -6.96 19.90
CA ARG A 76 18.92 -7.45 20.30
C ARG A 76 19.56 -6.59 21.39
N GLN A 77 19.40 -5.27 21.31
CA GLN A 77 19.89 -4.35 22.35
C GLN A 77 19.15 -4.55 23.68
N ALA A 78 17.84 -4.72 23.62
CA ALA A 78 17.03 -5.05 24.79
C ALA A 78 17.48 -6.37 25.42
N TRP A 79 17.71 -7.42 24.63
CA TRP A 79 18.25 -8.69 25.11
C TRP A 79 19.61 -8.54 25.80
N ALA A 80 20.56 -7.83 25.18
CA ALA A 80 21.88 -7.61 25.75
C ALA A 80 21.83 -6.85 27.08
N THR A 81 20.82 -6.00 27.27
CA THR A 81 20.62 -5.26 28.53
C THR A 81 19.99 -6.14 29.61
N LEU A 82 19.04 -7.01 29.25
CA LEU A 82 18.36 -7.90 30.19
C LEU A 82 19.19 -9.13 30.57
N TYR A 83 19.98 -9.65 29.64
CA TYR A 83 20.76 -10.89 29.80
C TYR A 83 22.21 -10.71 29.33
N PRO A 84 23.03 -9.90 30.03
CA PRO A 84 24.38 -9.54 29.59
C PRO A 84 25.32 -10.75 29.48
N ASP A 85 25.16 -11.76 30.34
CA ASP A 85 26.01 -12.95 30.38
C ASP A 85 25.50 -14.11 29.51
N THR A 86 24.38 -13.93 28.80
CA THR A 86 23.76 -14.99 27.99
C THR A 86 23.98 -14.72 26.50
N PRO A 87 24.48 -15.70 25.71
CA PRO A 87 24.62 -15.52 24.27
C PRO A 87 23.27 -15.25 23.60
N SER A 88 23.26 -14.32 22.63
CA SER A 88 22.05 -13.96 21.88
C SER A 88 21.48 -15.18 21.15
N PRO A 89 20.21 -15.57 21.40
CA PRO A 89 19.52 -16.58 20.62
C PRO A 89 19.40 -16.20 19.13
N ILE A 90 19.16 -17.20 18.27
CA ILE A 90 18.89 -16.97 16.84
C ILE A 90 17.58 -16.20 16.67
N ASP A 91 16.56 -16.52 17.48
CA ASP A 91 15.26 -15.84 17.51
C ASP A 91 15.08 -15.08 18.85
N VAL A 92 15.73 -13.91 18.93
CA VAL A 92 15.67 -13.04 20.11
C VAL A 92 14.25 -12.52 20.35
N GLU A 93 13.52 -12.20 19.28
CA GLU A 93 12.18 -11.63 19.34
C GLU A 93 11.18 -12.64 19.90
N GLY A 94 11.16 -13.86 19.35
CA GLY A 94 10.31 -14.93 19.87
C GLY A 94 10.62 -15.27 21.33
N ARG A 95 11.90 -15.21 21.73
CA ARG A 95 12.28 -15.44 23.12
C ARG A 95 11.81 -14.33 24.06
N LEU A 96 12.01 -13.05 23.69
CA LEU A 96 11.50 -11.92 24.45
C LEU A 96 9.97 -11.93 24.55
N MET A 97 9.27 -12.30 23.48
CA MET A 97 7.81 -12.45 23.50
C MET A 97 7.34 -13.58 24.41
N SER A 98 8.05 -14.71 24.41
CA SER A 98 7.77 -15.81 25.34
C SER A 98 8.03 -15.41 26.78
N ASP A 99 9.12 -14.68 27.05
CA ASP A 99 9.45 -14.20 28.40
C ASP A 99 8.41 -13.18 28.88
N LEU A 100 8.01 -12.23 28.03
CA LEU A 100 6.92 -11.28 28.30
C LEU A 100 5.59 -11.99 28.54
N SER A 101 5.25 -13.00 27.74
CA SER A 101 4.03 -13.80 27.91
C SER A 101 4.06 -14.58 29.22
N ARG A 102 5.22 -15.14 29.59
CA ARG A 102 5.42 -15.83 30.86
C ARG A 102 5.28 -14.85 32.04
N GLU A 103 5.89 -13.68 31.96
CA GLU A 103 5.75 -12.66 33.01
C GLU A 103 4.33 -12.12 33.14
N ARG A 104 3.65 -11.85 32.02
CA ARG A 104 2.23 -11.44 32.02
C ARG A 104 1.32 -12.53 32.59
N GLY A 105 1.55 -13.79 32.21
CA GLY A 105 0.80 -14.94 32.73
C GLY A 105 1.06 -15.20 34.22
N VAL A 106 2.28 -14.98 34.71
CA VAL A 106 2.61 -15.08 36.15
C VAL A 106 2.02 -13.91 36.95
N ARG A 107 1.89 -12.73 36.34
CA ARG A 107 1.26 -11.56 36.99
C ARG A 107 -0.28 -11.68 37.07
N HIS A 108 -0.88 -12.49 36.21
CA HIS A 108 -2.30 -12.85 36.22
C HIS A 108 -2.48 -14.27 36.77
N GLY A 109 -2.11 -14.48 38.03
CA GLY A 109 -2.47 -15.70 38.74
C GLY A 109 -3.98 -15.96 38.61
N ASP A 110 -4.32 -17.11 38.05
CA ASP A 110 -5.66 -17.66 37.83
C ASP A 110 -6.61 -16.84 36.95
N GLY A 111 -6.52 -17.03 35.62
CA GLY A 111 -7.66 -16.78 34.73
C GLY A 111 -7.29 -16.34 33.32
N GLN A 112 -7.45 -17.26 32.36
CA GLN A 112 -7.47 -17.02 30.91
C GLN A 112 -6.17 -16.49 30.28
N ALA A 113 -5.56 -17.30 29.39
CA ALA A 113 -4.56 -16.79 28.45
C ALA A 113 -5.17 -15.61 27.66
N PRO A 114 -4.44 -14.50 27.45
CA PRO A 114 -4.96 -13.37 26.68
C PRO A 114 -5.29 -13.85 25.28
N ILE A 115 -6.58 -13.85 24.94
CA ILE A 115 -7.06 -14.20 23.61
C ILE A 115 -6.46 -13.16 22.66
N HIS A 116 -5.37 -13.53 21.99
CA HIS A 116 -4.79 -12.72 20.93
C HIS A 116 -5.77 -12.75 19.77
N GLU A 117 -6.58 -11.70 19.64
CA GLU A 117 -7.39 -11.55 18.44
C GLU A 117 -6.45 -11.42 17.24
N PRO A 118 -6.70 -12.16 16.15
CA PRO A 118 -5.95 -11.97 14.93
C PRO A 118 -6.21 -10.54 14.44
N ALA A 119 -5.18 -9.70 14.47
CA ALA A 119 -5.21 -8.30 14.03
C ALA A 119 -5.90 -8.09 12.66
N LEU A 120 -5.81 -9.10 11.79
CA LEU A 120 -6.47 -9.16 10.49
C LEU A 120 -8.00 -9.24 10.56
N GLY A 121 -8.56 -9.93 11.55
CA GLY A 121 -10.01 -10.00 11.76
C GLY A 121 -10.57 -8.64 12.14
N LEU A 122 -9.92 -7.95 13.07
CA LEU A 122 -10.32 -6.60 13.49
C LEU A 122 -10.16 -5.59 12.34
N LEU A 123 -9.08 -5.67 11.57
CA LEU A 123 -8.89 -4.84 10.38
C LEU A 123 -10.01 -5.07 9.35
N ARG A 124 -10.39 -6.33 9.12
CA ARG A 124 -11.48 -6.69 8.20
C ARG A 124 -12.80 -6.09 8.67
N ASP A 125 -13.12 -6.25 9.95
CA ASP A 125 -14.37 -5.75 10.54
C ASP A 125 -14.39 -4.20 10.50
N LEU A 126 -13.26 -3.54 10.77
CA LEU A 126 -13.10 -2.09 10.67
C LEU A 126 -13.28 -1.58 9.21
N VAL A 127 -12.73 -2.29 8.23
CA VAL A 127 -12.92 -1.96 6.80
C VAL A 127 -14.37 -2.22 6.36
N ALA A 128 -15.02 -3.26 6.87
CA ALA A 128 -16.43 -3.56 6.58
C ALA A 128 -17.37 -2.51 7.17
N ALA A 129 -17.05 -2.00 8.36
CA ALA A 129 -17.81 -0.96 9.05
C ALA A 129 -17.46 0.48 8.60
N LEU A 130 -16.49 0.66 7.70
CA LEU A 130 -16.16 1.97 7.16
C LEU A 130 -17.29 2.46 6.24
N PRO A 131 -17.87 3.65 6.48
CA PRO A 131 -18.91 4.17 5.60
C PRO A 131 -18.33 4.44 4.21
N ARG A 132 -18.88 3.79 3.17
CA ARG A 132 -18.40 3.95 1.78
C ARG A 132 -18.51 5.38 1.25
N GLU A 133 -19.30 6.20 1.92
CA GLU A 133 -19.66 7.56 1.53
C GLU A 133 -18.89 8.62 2.33
N VAL A 134 -18.14 8.23 3.37
CA VAL A 134 -17.46 9.17 4.27
C VAL A 134 -15.95 9.13 4.05
N PRO A 135 -15.30 10.25 3.70
CA PRO A 135 -13.86 10.32 3.50
C PRO A 135 -13.12 10.37 4.85
N VAL A 136 -12.99 9.22 5.51
CA VAL A 136 -12.22 9.05 6.75
C VAL A 136 -10.81 8.56 6.44
N GLN A 137 -9.80 9.19 7.03
CA GLN A 137 -8.41 8.72 6.95
C GLN A 137 -7.98 8.10 8.27
N VAL A 138 -7.90 6.77 8.33
CA VAL A 138 -7.30 6.06 9.46
C VAL A 138 -5.79 6.23 9.39
N ARG A 139 -5.17 6.74 10.46
CA ARG A 139 -3.73 6.99 10.54
C ARG A 139 -2.99 5.96 11.38
N GLN A 140 -3.62 5.50 12.46
CA GLN A 140 -3.04 4.54 13.37
C GLN A 140 -4.11 3.62 13.92
N LEU A 141 -3.77 2.34 14.02
CA LEU A 141 -4.60 1.31 14.62
C LEU A 141 -3.72 0.56 15.63
N ASP A 142 -4.01 0.75 16.91
CA ASP A 142 -3.34 0.04 17.99
C ASP A 142 -4.26 -1.08 18.46
N ILE A 143 -3.82 -2.33 18.28
CA ILE A 143 -4.59 -3.52 18.68
C ILE A 143 -3.96 -4.04 19.97
N GLY A 144 -4.67 -3.86 21.08
CA GLY A 144 -4.28 -4.30 22.41
C GLY A 144 -5.06 -5.53 22.89
N GLU A 145 -4.76 -5.97 24.11
CA GLU A 145 -5.47 -7.06 24.79
C GLU A 145 -6.88 -6.54 25.20
N GLY A 146 -7.91 -6.85 24.40
CA GLY A 146 -9.32 -6.51 24.66
C GLY A 146 -9.74 -5.08 24.29
N VAL A 147 -8.80 -4.14 24.23
CA VAL A 147 -9.04 -2.75 23.80
C VAL A 147 -8.24 -2.44 22.54
N SER A 148 -8.94 -2.04 21.49
CA SER A 148 -8.32 -1.53 20.27
C SER A 148 -8.60 -0.04 20.11
N VAL A 149 -7.59 0.71 19.68
CA VAL A 149 -7.67 2.16 19.51
C VAL A 149 -7.48 2.50 18.05
N VAL A 150 -8.50 3.14 17.47
CA VAL A 150 -8.46 3.65 16.10
C VAL A 150 -8.25 5.15 16.15
N GLN A 151 -7.20 5.64 15.51
CA GLN A 151 -6.93 7.06 15.36
C GLN A 151 -6.94 7.47 13.90
N GLY A 152 -7.54 8.62 13.61
CA GLY A 152 -7.60 9.12 12.26
C GLY A 152 -8.05 10.57 12.16
N GLU A 153 -8.33 10.98 10.94
CA GLU A 153 -8.82 12.31 10.61
C GLU A 153 -10.09 12.21 9.75
N ALA A 154 -11.07 13.06 10.06
CA ALA A 154 -12.32 13.23 9.34
C ALA A 154 -12.53 14.72 9.02
N ARG A 155 -13.49 15.05 8.16
CA ARG A 155 -13.79 16.45 7.81
C ARG A 155 -14.70 17.08 8.86
N THR A 156 -15.61 16.30 9.43
CA THR A 156 -16.56 16.79 10.43
C THR A 156 -16.70 15.83 11.60
N HIS A 157 -17.20 16.33 12.73
CA HIS A 157 -17.50 15.50 13.89
C HIS A 157 -18.61 14.47 13.60
N GLY A 158 -19.64 14.85 12.82
CA GLY A 158 -20.75 13.95 12.48
C GLY A 158 -20.32 12.73 11.65
N GLU A 159 -19.29 12.87 10.84
CA GLU A 159 -18.67 11.74 10.11
C GLU A 159 -18.04 10.70 11.06
N VAL A 160 -17.44 11.18 12.16
CA VAL A 160 -16.83 10.33 13.18
C VAL A 160 -17.91 9.61 14.00
N GLU A 161 -18.98 10.31 14.37
CA GLU A 161 -20.12 9.70 15.08
C GLU A 161 -20.82 8.64 14.22
N GLN A 162 -21.02 8.91 12.92
CA GLN A 162 -21.61 7.95 12.00
C GLN A 162 -20.76 6.67 11.88
N MET A 163 -19.44 6.81 11.82
CA MET A 163 -18.51 5.67 11.82
C MET A 163 -18.56 4.92 13.16
N ALA A 164 -18.54 5.61 14.31
CA ALA A 164 -18.65 4.97 15.62
C ALA A 164 -19.97 4.20 15.78
N ALA A 165 -21.08 4.76 15.31
CA ALA A 165 -22.39 4.11 15.32
C ALA A 165 -22.44 2.87 14.40
N GLN A 166 -21.80 2.91 13.24
CA GLN A 166 -21.71 1.74 12.35
C GLN A 166 -20.85 0.62 12.97
N LEU A 167 -19.72 0.96 13.59
CA LEU A 167 -18.91 -0.02 14.32
C LEU A 167 -19.66 -0.61 15.53
N ALA A 168 -20.48 0.18 16.22
CA ALA A 168 -21.29 -0.29 17.35
C ALA A 168 -22.43 -1.22 16.94
N ASN A 169 -22.94 -1.09 15.71
CA ASN A 169 -23.99 -1.95 15.16
C ASN A 169 -23.47 -3.32 14.72
N ASP A 170 -22.16 -3.49 14.54
CA ASP A 170 -21.59 -4.78 14.19
C ASP A 170 -21.51 -5.66 15.45
N ALA A 171 -22.15 -6.82 15.38
CA ALA A 171 -22.45 -7.64 16.56
C ALA A 171 -21.16 -8.11 17.26
N GLY A 172 -20.83 -7.48 18.40
CA GLY A 172 -19.72 -7.88 19.26
C GLY A 172 -18.59 -6.87 19.37
N VAL A 173 -18.80 -5.57 19.13
CA VAL A 173 -17.83 -4.53 19.48
C VAL A 173 -18.52 -3.41 20.26
N ALA A 174 -18.21 -3.26 21.54
CA ALA A 174 -18.60 -2.12 22.33
C ALA A 174 -17.71 -0.93 21.96
N VAL A 175 -18.32 0.12 21.41
CA VAL A 175 -17.59 1.30 20.94
C VAL A 175 -17.77 2.41 21.98
N GLN A 176 -16.67 2.89 22.55
CA GLN A 176 -16.70 4.09 23.39
C GLN A 176 -16.95 5.34 22.51
N PRO A 177 -17.58 6.40 23.06
CA PRO A 177 -17.79 7.64 22.33
C PRO A 177 -16.47 8.19 21.80
N ALA A 178 -16.48 8.55 20.51
CA ALA A 178 -15.29 9.03 19.82
C ALA A 178 -14.80 10.34 20.45
N SER A 179 -13.53 10.37 20.86
CA SER A 179 -12.89 11.62 21.27
C SER A 179 -12.47 12.37 20.01
N THR A 180 -12.96 13.59 19.82
CA THR A 180 -12.62 14.40 18.65
C THR A 180 -11.95 15.70 19.04
N GLU A 181 -10.85 16.02 18.35
CA GLU A 181 -10.09 17.25 18.51
C GLU A 181 -10.04 17.99 17.16
N ARG A 182 -10.36 19.28 17.17
CA ARG A 182 -10.28 20.09 15.94
C ARG A 182 -8.83 20.46 15.68
N THR A 183 -8.35 20.12 14.48
CA THR A 183 -6.98 20.43 14.05
C THR A 183 -6.95 21.79 13.35
N ASP A 184 -5.81 22.48 13.41
CA ASP A 184 -5.60 23.82 12.80
C ASP A 184 -5.88 23.87 11.30
N HIS A 185 -5.83 22.71 10.62
CA HIS A 185 -6.10 22.55 9.19
C HIS A 185 -7.58 22.41 8.83
N GLY A 186 -8.49 22.60 9.79
CA GLY A 186 -9.94 22.51 9.55
C GLY A 186 -10.48 21.08 9.48
N THR A 187 -9.66 20.07 9.75
CA THR A 187 -10.06 18.67 9.92
C THR A 187 -10.27 18.33 11.40
N VAL A 188 -10.94 17.21 11.65
CA VAL A 188 -11.21 16.68 12.99
C VAL A 188 -10.38 15.42 13.17
N ARG A 189 -9.45 15.45 14.13
CA ARG A 189 -8.76 14.24 14.58
C ARG A 189 -9.69 13.47 15.49
N PHE A 190 -9.80 12.17 15.29
CA PHE A 190 -10.63 11.32 16.15
C PHE A 190 -9.81 10.18 16.75
N THR A 191 -10.25 9.76 17.94
CA THR A 191 -9.82 8.55 18.61
C THR A 191 -11.05 7.76 19.04
N ILE A 192 -11.20 6.54 18.52
CA ILE A 192 -12.27 5.62 18.89
C ILE A 192 -11.63 4.45 19.64
N ARG A 193 -12.19 4.13 20.81
CA ARG A 193 -11.84 2.90 21.53
C ARG A 193 -12.90 1.85 21.27
N LEU A 194 -12.43 0.69 20.86
CA LEU A 194 -13.20 -0.50 20.57
C LEU A 194 -12.89 -1.51 21.66
N GLU A 195 -13.91 -1.93 22.40
CA GLU A 195 -13.85 -2.99 23.39
C GLU A 195 -14.73 -4.12 22.89
N ARG A 196 -14.14 -5.25 22.50
CA ARG A 196 -14.95 -6.40 22.14
C ARG A 196 -15.29 -7.14 23.41
N GLU A 197 -16.57 -7.16 23.75
CA GLU A 197 -17.08 -7.90 24.91
C GLU A 197 -16.73 -9.37 24.68
N GLY A 198 -15.74 -9.87 25.43
CA GLY A 198 -15.32 -11.25 25.35
C GLY A 198 -16.54 -12.14 25.53
N MET A 199 -16.76 -13.07 24.60
CA MET A 199 -17.84 -14.05 24.69
C MET A 199 -17.76 -14.74 26.06
N SER A 200 -18.59 -14.29 26.99
CA SER A 200 -18.95 -14.99 28.21
C SER A 200 -19.81 -16.16 27.78
N ASN A 201 -19.17 -17.27 27.42
CA ASN A 201 -19.86 -18.54 27.28
C ASN A 201 -19.77 -19.24 28.64
N GLY A 202 -20.94 -19.43 29.27
CA GLY A 202 -21.15 -20.39 30.34
C GLY A 202 -21.09 -21.84 29.85
#